data_AF-A0A9D1QDZ3-F1
#
_entry.id   AF-A0A9D1QDZ3-F1
#
_cell.length_a   1.000
_cell.length_b   1.000
_cell.length_c   1.000
_cell.angle_alpha   90.00
_cell.angle_beta   90.00
_cell.angle_gamma   90.00
#
_symmetry.space_group_name_H-M   'P 1'
#
loop_
_entity.id
_entity.type
_entity.pdbx_description
1 polymer ?
#
loop_
_entity_poly.entity_id
_entity_poly.type
_entity_poly.pdbx_seq_one_letter_code
_entity_poly.pdbx_strand_id
1 'polypeptide(L)'
;MSMIFKFRMLSDEAESFVRDYEVPYDMNLADFHAYIRESVNYSPAEMASIFTSDSEWEKLREFTSVDMGFGTPEPDEEIPMPQPMESITLGQLIHEKFGRLIYVFDIFNERQFFIELIEAKFAEDGVDYPRVVTCEGEPPLQYREDADTTDTPQSMFDEAMDEYGDFVGDDNYDDEY
;
A
#
# COMPACT_ATOMS: atom_id res chain seq x y z
N MET A 1 -26.76 13.76 -10.58
CA MET A 1 -26.47 13.30 -9.21
C MET A 1 -25.25 12.42 -9.30
N SER A 2 -24.18 12.75 -8.59
CA SER A 2 -22.97 11.94 -8.56
C SER A 2 -23.25 10.66 -7.76
N MET A 3 -22.72 9.53 -8.20
CA MET A 3 -22.80 8.28 -7.45
C MET A 3 -21.72 8.31 -6.35
N ILE A 4 -22.07 7.86 -5.16
CA ILE A 4 -21.21 7.79 -3.98
C ILE A 4 -21.10 6.34 -3.55
N PHE A 5 -19.89 5.90 -3.27
CA PHE A 5 -19.60 4.60 -2.67
C PHE A 5 -19.35 4.75 -1.19
N LYS A 6 -19.96 3.85 -0.42
CA LYS A 6 -19.69 3.68 0.98
C LYS A 6 -18.81 2.46 1.18
N PHE A 7 -17.58 2.67 1.61
CA PHE A 7 -16.63 1.62 1.95
C PHE A 7 -16.48 1.51 3.46
N ARG A 8 -16.35 0.28 3.94
CA ARG A 8 -15.95 -0.01 5.31
C ARG A 8 -14.54 -0.57 5.33
N MET A 9 -13.68 0.02 6.15
CA MET A 9 -12.31 -0.40 6.37
C MET A 9 -12.15 -1.00 7.77
N LEU A 10 -11.51 -2.16 7.83
CA LEU A 10 -11.27 -2.97 9.02
C LEU A 10 -9.80 -3.36 9.11
N SER A 11 -9.35 -3.69 10.31
CA SER A 11 -8.01 -4.21 10.57
C SER A 11 -8.10 -5.52 11.33
N ASP A 12 -7.23 -6.46 11.01
CA ASP A 12 -6.98 -7.68 11.80
C ASP A 12 -6.10 -7.41 13.02
N GLU A 13 -5.22 -6.42 12.97
CA GLU A 13 -4.38 -6.00 14.11
C GLU A 13 -5.14 -5.21 15.18
N ALA A 14 -6.27 -4.59 14.83
CA ALA A 14 -7.06 -3.75 15.73
C ALA A 14 -8.56 -4.10 15.66
N GLU A 15 -9.02 -5.00 16.53
CA GLU A 15 -10.41 -5.52 16.52
C GLU A 15 -11.50 -4.43 16.66
N SER A 16 -11.21 -3.34 17.37
CA SER A 16 -12.15 -2.24 17.57
C SER A 16 -12.12 -1.19 16.44
N PHE A 17 -11.22 -1.34 15.47
CA PHE A 17 -11.01 -0.34 14.44
C PHE A 17 -12.04 -0.48 13.31
N VAL A 18 -12.83 0.57 13.13
CA VAL A 18 -13.77 0.69 12.01
C VAL A 18 -13.70 2.10 11.44
N ARG A 19 -13.54 2.19 10.12
CA ARG A 19 -13.70 3.44 9.37
C ARG A 19 -14.67 3.23 8.23
N ASP A 20 -15.71 4.05 8.16
CA ASP A 20 -16.61 4.09 7.00
C ASP A 20 -16.36 5.36 6.19
N TYR A 21 -16.06 5.21 4.91
CA TYR A 21 -15.81 6.30 3.97
C TYR A 21 -16.95 6.42 2.98
N GLU A 22 -17.41 7.64 2.74
CA GLU A 22 -18.25 7.97 1.60
C GLU A 22 -17.44 8.76 0.59
N VAL A 23 -17.21 8.17 -0.58
CA VAL A 23 -16.32 8.70 -1.62
C VAL A 23 -17.01 8.75 -2.98
N PRO A 24 -16.67 9.72 -3.85
CA PRO A 24 -17.20 9.78 -5.21
C PRO A 24 -16.84 8.53 -6.03
N TYR A 25 -17.78 8.07 -6.86
CA TYR A 25 -17.58 6.94 -7.79
C TYR A 25 -16.39 7.14 -8.74
N ASP A 26 -16.15 8.37 -9.16
CA ASP A 26 -15.12 8.78 -10.11
C ASP A 26 -13.78 9.13 -9.45
N MET A 27 -13.66 9.00 -8.13
CA MET A 27 -12.39 9.15 -7.42
C MET A 27 -11.41 8.06 -7.86
N ASN A 28 -10.18 8.47 -8.19
CA ASN A 28 -9.09 7.54 -8.51
C ASN A 28 -8.53 6.88 -7.24
N LEU A 29 -7.82 5.76 -7.40
CA LEU A 29 -7.25 5.07 -6.24
C LEU A 29 -6.16 5.87 -5.52
N ALA A 30 -5.46 6.78 -6.20
CA ALA A 30 -4.40 7.58 -5.59
C ALA A 30 -4.96 8.61 -4.61
N ASP A 31 -6.04 9.29 -4.99
CA ASP A 31 -6.81 10.20 -4.13
C ASP A 31 -7.46 9.42 -2.98
N PHE A 32 -7.97 8.22 -3.24
CA PHE A 32 -8.51 7.36 -2.19
C PHE A 32 -7.43 6.91 -1.20
N HIS A 33 -6.24 6.53 -1.68
CA HIS A 33 -5.08 6.22 -0.84
C HIS A 33 -4.67 7.42 0.02
N ALA A 34 -4.55 8.60 -0.56
CA ALA A 34 -4.21 9.82 0.17
C ALA A 34 -5.26 10.11 1.27
N TYR A 35 -6.54 9.94 0.94
CA TYR A 35 -7.64 10.15 1.87
C TYR A 35 -7.66 9.12 3.03
N ILE A 36 -7.43 7.83 2.74
CA ILE A 36 -7.27 6.80 3.78
C ILE A 36 -6.11 7.19 4.70
N ARG A 37 -4.94 7.48 4.12
CA ARG A 37 -3.72 7.83 4.88
C ARG A 37 -3.97 9.00 5.82
N GLU A 38 -4.61 10.07 5.35
CA GLU A 38 -4.97 11.23 6.16
C GLU A 38 -5.93 10.86 7.29
N SER A 39 -6.92 10.02 7.01
CA SER A 39 -7.91 9.61 8.02
C SER A 39 -7.35 8.76 9.16
N VAL A 40 -6.23 8.06 8.93
CA VAL A 40 -5.51 7.27 9.95
C VAL A 40 -4.23 7.95 10.46
N ASN A 41 -3.98 9.21 10.05
CA ASN A 41 -2.80 10.00 10.43
C ASN A 41 -1.45 9.34 10.10
N TYR A 42 -1.36 8.66 8.96
CA TYR A 42 -0.11 8.04 8.50
C TYR A 42 0.76 9.05 7.73
N SER A 43 2.07 8.90 7.83
CA SER A 43 3.08 9.62 7.07
C SER A 43 2.98 9.31 5.57
N PRO A 44 3.15 10.32 4.69
CA PRO A 44 3.15 10.14 3.22
C PRO A 44 4.42 9.50 2.66
N ALA A 45 5.42 9.22 3.51
CA ALA A 45 6.72 8.73 3.05
C ALA A 45 6.71 7.25 2.59
N GLU A 46 5.75 6.46 3.10
CA GLU A 46 5.72 5.02 2.84
C GLU A 46 5.00 4.67 1.53
N MET A 47 5.51 3.65 0.84
CA MET A 47 4.84 3.04 -0.29
C MET A 47 3.67 2.19 0.20
N ALA A 48 2.55 2.24 -0.53
CA ALA A 48 1.39 1.43 -0.27
C ALA A 48 0.86 0.82 -1.56
N SER A 49 0.21 -0.33 -1.44
CA SER A 49 -0.43 -1.02 -2.55
C SER A 49 -1.89 -1.33 -2.21
N ILE A 50 -2.78 -1.14 -3.17
CA ILE A 50 -4.19 -1.56 -3.11
C ILE A 50 -4.34 -2.78 -4.00
N PHE A 51 -4.87 -3.86 -3.47
CA PHE A 51 -5.19 -5.06 -4.23
C PHE A 51 -6.70 -5.19 -4.38
N THR A 52 -7.17 -5.64 -5.54
CA THR A 52 -8.51 -6.25 -5.60
C THR A 52 -8.47 -7.62 -4.95
N SER A 53 -9.60 -8.04 -4.40
CA SER A 53 -9.74 -9.36 -3.78
C SER A 53 -11.04 -10.05 -4.14
N ASP A 54 -11.02 -11.38 -4.01
CA ASP A 54 -12.18 -12.24 -4.23
C ASP A 54 -13.03 -12.42 -2.96
N SER A 55 -13.90 -13.44 -2.96
CA SER A 55 -14.74 -13.76 -1.81
C SER A 55 -13.97 -14.32 -0.61
N GLU A 56 -12.74 -14.78 -0.80
CA GLU A 56 -11.87 -15.39 0.22
C GLU A 56 -10.77 -14.43 0.70
N TRP A 57 -10.76 -13.18 0.22
CA TRP A 57 -9.72 -12.18 0.48
C TRP A 57 -8.34 -12.54 -0.09
N GLU A 58 -8.32 -13.28 -1.20
CA GLU A 58 -7.09 -13.52 -1.96
C GLU A 58 -6.73 -12.30 -2.82
N LYS A 59 -5.44 -11.94 -2.86
CA LYS A 59 -4.93 -10.79 -3.62
C LYS A 59 -4.92 -11.12 -5.12
N LEU A 60 -5.57 -10.29 -5.94
CA LEU A 60 -5.69 -10.52 -7.39
C LEU A 60 -4.87 -9.53 -8.22
N ARG A 61 -5.34 -8.28 -8.33
CA ARG A 61 -4.69 -7.23 -9.13
C ARG A 61 -4.12 -6.16 -8.21
N GLU A 62 -2.85 -5.84 -8.40
CA GLU A 62 -2.14 -4.85 -7.60
C GLU A 62 -2.17 -3.45 -8.24
N PHE A 63 -2.41 -2.45 -7.39
CA PHE A 63 -2.28 -1.03 -7.70
C PHE A 63 -1.30 -0.35 -6.74
N THR A 64 -0.17 0.13 -7.24
CA THR A 64 0.93 0.69 -6.45
C THR A 64 0.81 2.21 -6.35
N SER A 65 1.20 2.78 -5.20
CA SER A 65 1.26 4.23 -5.00
C SER A 65 2.37 4.90 -5.81
N VAL A 66 3.40 4.14 -6.19
CA VAL A 66 4.52 4.57 -7.04
C VAL A 66 4.41 3.87 -8.38
N ASP A 67 4.57 4.61 -9.47
CA ASP A 67 4.67 4.03 -10.80
C ASP A 67 5.99 3.25 -10.93
N MET A 68 5.89 1.93 -10.98
CA MET A 68 7.03 1.03 -11.13
C MET A 68 7.50 0.90 -12.60
N GLY A 69 6.85 1.60 -13.54
CA GLY A 69 7.27 1.63 -14.94
C GLY A 69 6.91 0.38 -15.74
N PHE A 70 6.03 -0.48 -15.20
CA PHE A 70 5.55 -1.69 -15.89
C PHE A 70 4.60 -1.38 -17.05
N GLY A 71 4.08 -0.15 -17.15
CA GLY A 71 3.19 0.26 -18.23
C GLY A 71 1.79 -0.37 -18.14
N THR A 72 0.99 -0.24 -19.20
CA THR A 72 -0.32 -0.90 -19.28
C THR A 72 -0.11 -2.40 -19.58
N PRO A 73 -0.64 -3.32 -18.75
CA PRO A 73 -0.53 -4.75 -18.99
C PRO A 73 -1.17 -5.09 -20.32
N GLU A 74 -0.46 -5.88 -21.11
CA GLU A 74 -0.96 -6.38 -22.39
C GLU A 74 -2.03 -7.45 -22.12
N PRO A 75 -3.09 -7.54 -22.95
CA PRO A 75 -4.20 -8.48 -22.70
C PRO A 75 -3.79 -9.97 -22.67
N ASP A 76 -2.60 -10.31 -23.15
CA ASP A 76 -2.06 -11.68 -23.22
C ASP A 76 -1.04 -12.00 -22.11
N GLU A 77 -0.82 -11.11 -21.14
CA GLU A 77 0.08 -11.40 -20.02
C GLU A 77 -0.60 -12.28 -18.96
N GLU A 78 -0.01 -13.47 -18.72
CA GLU A 78 -0.49 -14.42 -17.72
C GLU A 78 -0.38 -13.90 -16.27
N ILE A 79 0.47 -12.88 -16.03
CA ILE A 79 0.71 -12.30 -14.71
C ILE A 79 0.19 -10.87 -14.71
N PRO A 80 -0.78 -10.51 -13.86
CA PRO A 80 -1.23 -9.12 -13.72
C PRO A 80 -0.06 -8.27 -13.21
N MET A 81 0.48 -7.40 -14.07
CA MET A 81 1.52 -6.46 -13.65
C MET A 81 0.94 -5.38 -12.73
N PRO A 82 1.70 -4.92 -11.72
CA PRO A 82 1.26 -3.83 -10.86
C PRO A 82 1.03 -2.55 -11.67
N GLN A 83 -0.08 -1.88 -11.42
CA GLN A 83 -0.45 -0.64 -12.10
C GLN A 83 -0.40 0.56 -11.15
N PRO A 84 -0.14 1.78 -11.63
CA PRO A 84 -0.23 2.96 -10.77
C PRO A 84 -1.68 3.21 -10.34
N MET A 85 -1.89 3.55 -9.07
CA MET A 85 -3.20 3.90 -8.51
C MET A 85 -3.91 5.05 -9.26
N GLU A 86 -3.15 5.97 -9.87
CA GLU A 86 -3.69 7.09 -10.66
C GLU A 86 -4.42 6.65 -11.94
N SER A 87 -4.12 5.43 -12.43
CA SER A 87 -4.64 4.94 -13.71
C SER A 87 -6.07 4.42 -13.66
N ILE A 88 -6.64 4.21 -12.46
CA ILE A 88 -7.94 3.58 -12.28
C ILE A 88 -8.82 4.32 -11.27
N THR A 89 -10.11 4.33 -11.54
CA THR A 89 -11.15 4.86 -10.66
C THR A 89 -11.84 3.76 -9.87
N LEU A 90 -12.36 4.11 -8.69
CA LEU A 90 -13.18 3.21 -7.89
C LEU A 90 -14.34 2.64 -8.71
N GLY A 91 -14.96 3.48 -9.53
CA GLY A 91 -16.05 3.10 -10.41
C GLY A 91 -15.73 2.01 -11.42
N GLN A 92 -14.50 2.01 -11.97
CA GLN A 92 -14.03 0.96 -12.87
C GLN A 92 -13.84 -0.36 -12.13
N LEU A 93 -13.25 -0.34 -10.94
CA LEU A 93 -13.05 -1.54 -10.11
C LEU A 93 -14.37 -2.24 -9.75
N ILE A 94 -15.37 -1.47 -9.33
CA ILE A 94 -16.67 -2.04 -8.93
C ILE A 94 -17.41 -2.62 -10.16
N HIS A 95 -17.29 -2.00 -11.34
CA HIS A 95 -17.86 -2.56 -12.58
C HIS A 95 -17.25 -3.91 -12.95
N GLU A 96 -15.98 -4.12 -12.62
CA GLU A 96 -15.28 -5.41 -12.77
C GLU A 96 -15.70 -6.45 -11.70
N LYS A 97 -16.76 -6.17 -10.90
CA LYS A 97 -17.33 -7.02 -9.84
C LYS A 97 -16.43 -7.21 -8.62
N PHE A 98 -15.46 -6.33 -8.41
CA PHE A 98 -14.69 -6.32 -7.18
C PHE A 98 -15.41 -5.46 -6.14
N GLY A 99 -15.93 -6.08 -5.09
CA GLY A 99 -16.51 -5.37 -3.94
C GLY A 99 -15.54 -5.21 -2.76
N ARG A 100 -14.36 -5.83 -2.86
CA ARG A 100 -13.40 -5.95 -1.76
C ARG A 100 -12.00 -5.59 -2.21
N LEU A 101 -11.33 -4.79 -1.40
CA LEU A 101 -9.98 -4.32 -1.63
C LEU A 101 -9.13 -4.61 -0.39
N ILE A 102 -7.85 -4.89 -0.60
CA ILE A 102 -6.87 -5.04 0.46
C ILE A 102 -5.88 -3.89 0.33
N TYR A 103 -5.78 -3.07 1.37
CA TYR A 103 -4.85 -1.95 1.40
C TYR A 103 -3.63 -2.34 2.22
N VAL A 104 -2.50 -2.59 1.56
CA VAL A 104 -1.22 -2.92 2.20
C VAL A 104 -0.45 -1.63 2.42
N PHE A 105 -0.22 -1.31 3.70
CA PHE A 105 0.47 -0.07 4.11
C PHE A 105 1.90 -0.31 4.58
N ASP A 106 2.27 -1.56 4.80
CA ASP A 106 3.63 -2.01 5.09
C ASP A 106 3.88 -3.25 4.25
N ILE A 107 4.53 -3.05 3.10
CA ILE A 107 4.78 -4.10 2.11
C ILE A 107 5.73 -5.18 2.66
N PHE A 108 6.68 -4.80 3.50
CA PHE A 108 7.70 -5.71 4.02
C PHE A 108 7.15 -6.64 5.11
N ASN A 109 6.24 -6.13 5.94
CA ASN A 109 5.60 -6.91 7.00
C ASN A 109 4.19 -7.42 6.62
N GLU A 110 3.78 -7.20 5.37
CA GLU A 110 2.47 -7.55 4.83
C GLU A 110 1.27 -7.04 5.65
N ARG A 111 1.42 -5.89 6.31
CA ARG A 111 0.36 -5.33 7.15
C ARG A 111 -0.67 -4.61 6.30
N GLN A 112 -1.94 -4.90 6.58
CA GLN A 112 -3.01 -4.54 5.67
C GLN A 112 -4.31 -4.15 6.36
N PHE A 113 -5.11 -3.36 5.67
CA PHE A 113 -6.52 -3.13 5.98
C PHE A 113 -7.40 -3.85 4.96
N PHE A 114 -8.55 -4.31 5.43
CA PHE A 114 -9.59 -4.92 4.61
C PHE A 114 -10.67 -3.88 4.33
N ILE A 115 -10.96 -3.63 3.06
CA ILE A 115 -11.91 -2.62 2.62
C ILE A 115 -13.03 -3.30 1.84
N GLU A 116 -14.28 -3.15 2.26
CA GLU A 116 -15.45 -3.70 1.57
C GLU A 116 -16.44 -2.61 1.18
N LEU A 117 -16.94 -2.66 -0.05
CA LEU A 117 -18.05 -1.84 -0.52
C LEU A 117 -19.34 -2.32 0.13
N ILE A 118 -19.92 -1.49 1.00
CA ILE A 118 -21.16 -1.83 1.71
C ILE A 118 -22.40 -1.24 1.06
N GLU A 119 -22.27 -0.12 0.35
CA GLU A 119 -23.40 0.56 -0.28
C GLU A 119 -22.95 1.44 -1.46
N ALA A 120 -23.81 1.56 -2.47
CA ALA A 120 -23.71 2.57 -3.53
C ALA A 120 -24.99 3.39 -3.56
N LYS A 121 -24.88 4.71 -3.43
CA LYS A 121 -26.02 5.64 -3.34
C LYS A 121 -25.79 6.91 -4.13
N PHE A 122 -26.85 7.65 -4.43
CA PHE A 122 -26.70 8.99 -5.01
C PHE A 122 -26.25 9.99 -3.95
N ALA A 123 -25.43 10.97 -4.36
CA ALA A 123 -25.03 12.08 -3.52
C ALA A 123 -26.25 12.83 -2.96
N GLU A 124 -26.16 13.19 -1.68
CA GLU A 124 -27.20 13.92 -0.97
C GLU A 124 -27.00 15.44 -1.15
N ASP A 125 -28.09 16.18 -1.32
CA ASP A 125 -28.03 17.63 -1.50
C ASP A 125 -27.47 18.32 -0.23
N GLY A 126 -26.43 19.14 -0.42
CA GLY A 126 -25.79 19.88 0.68
C GLY A 126 -24.78 19.08 1.49
N VAL A 127 -24.36 17.90 1.02
CA VAL A 127 -23.30 17.09 1.61
C VAL A 127 -22.03 17.19 0.77
N ASP A 128 -20.91 17.46 1.43
CA ASP A 128 -19.58 17.44 0.81
C ASP A 128 -18.95 16.03 0.90
N TYR A 129 -18.25 15.65 -0.17
CA TYR A 129 -17.53 14.39 -0.32
C TYR A 129 -16.08 14.65 -0.78
N PRO A 130 -15.10 13.80 -0.45
CA PRO A 130 -15.21 12.59 0.38
C PRO A 130 -15.42 12.92 1.88
N ARG A 131 -16.01 12.00 2.65
CA ARG A 131 -16.18 12.15 4.10
C ARG A 131 -16.04 10.83 4.86
N VAL A 132 -15.58 10.91 6.11
CA VAL A 132 -15.62 9.78 7.05
C VAL A 132 -16.92 9.85 7.83
N VAL A 133 -17.77 8.82 7.73
CA VAL A 133 -19.07 8.78 8.41
C VAL A 133 -19.05 7.97 9.71
N THR A 134 -18.13 7.01 9.81
CA THR A 134 -17.90 6.21 11.03
C THR A 134 -16.42 6.24 11.36
N CYS A 135 -16.10 6.53 12.63
CA CYS A 135 -14.74 6.62 13.15
C CYS A 135 -14.71 5.99 14.55
N GLU A 136 -14.47 4.69 14.61
CA GLU A 136 -14.42 3.92 15.86
C GLU A 136 -13.07 3.21 16.02
N GLY A 137 -12.54 3.20 17.24
CA GLY A 137 -11.23 2.64 17.55
C GLY A 137 -10.05 3.42 16.96
N GLU A 138 -8.87 3.11 17.46
CA GLU A 138 -7.60 3.64 16.95
C GLU A 138 -7.08 2.75 15.82
N PRO A 139 -6.50 3.33 14.75
CA PRO A 139 -5.81 2.53 13.73
C PRO A 139 -4.57 1.86 14.34
N PRO A 140 -4.10 0.75 13.75
CA PRO A 140 -2.75 0.24 13.99
C PRO A 140 -1.70 1.34 13.82
N LEU A 141 -0.56 1.20 14.50
CA LEU A 141 0.55 2.13 14.31
C LEU A 141 1.18 1.91 12.92
N GLN A 142 1.50 2.98 12.21
CA GLN A 142 2.18 2.85 10.91
C GLN A 142 3.53 2.12 11.04
N TYR A 143 4.31 2.50 12.05
CA TYR A 143 5.60 1.90 12.38
C TYR A 143 5.48 1.03 13.63
N ARG A 144 6.08 -0.16 13.63
CA ARG A 144 6.26 -0.94 14.87
C ARG A 144 7.35 -0.29 15.71
N GLU A 145 7.16 -0.26 17.03
CA GLU A 145 8.15 0.29 17.97
C GLU A 145 9.49 -0.47 17.94
N ASP A 146 9.50 -1.69 17.40
CA ASP A 146 10.70 -2.52 17.25
C ASP A 146 11.67 -2.00 16.17
N ALA A 147 11.32 -0.95 15.42
CA ALA A 147 12.20 -0.28 14.46
C ALA A 147 13.11 0.79 15.11
N ASP A 148 13.13 0.88 16.44
CA ASP A 148 14.10 1.68 17.20
C ASP A 148 15.00 0.80 18.08
N THR A 149 15.82 -0.03 17.42
CA THR A 149 17.14 -0.35 17.96
C THR A 149 18.17 0.16 16.97
N THR A 150 18.65 1.38 17.21
CA THR A 150 20.07 1.77 17.03
C THR A 150 20.87 0.88 16.08
N ASP A 151 20.61 0.97 14.79
CA ASP A 151 21.59 0.61 13.77
C ASP A 151 21.77 1.84 12.90
N THR A 152 22.84 2.58 13.20
CA THR A 152 23.61 3.18 12.11
C THR A 152 23.70 2.11 11.03
N PRO A 153 23.24 2.35 9.78
CA PRO A 153 23.47 1.37 8.74
C PRO A 153 24.99 1.26 8.61
N GLN A 154 25.59 0.22 9.19
CA GLN A 154 26.82 -0.29 8.64
C GLN A 154 26.44 -0.60 7.21
N SER A 155 26.94 0.25 6.32
CA SER A 155 26.73 0.08 4.91
C SER A 155 27.15 -1.35 4.60
N MET A 156 26.38 -2.10 3.80
CA MET A 156 26.89 -3.38 3.26
C MET A 156 28.25 -3.18 2.56
N PHE A 157 28.59 -1.94 2.23
CA PHE A 157 29.88 -1.47 1.77
C PHE A 157 31.00 -1.52 2.84
N ASP A 158 30.70 -1.23 4.11
CA ASP A 158 31.67 -1.31 5.22
C ASP A 158 31.95 -2.78 5.60
N GLU A 159 30.91 -3.62 5.62
CA GLU A 159 31.05 -5.06 5.88
C GLU A 159 31.88 -5.77 4.80
N ALA A 160 31.69 -5.40 3.53
CA ALA A 160 32.48 -5.91 2.40
C ALA A 160 33.94 -5.41 2.41
N MET A 161 34.22 -4.27 3.04
CA MET A 161 35.58 -3.72 3.18
C MET A 161 36.34 -4.35 4.36
N ASP A 162 35.65 -4.72 5.44
CA ASP A 162 36.27 -5.45 6.55
C ASP A 162 36.67 -6.88 6.15
N GLU A 163 35.89 -7.57 5.29
CA GLU A 163 36.25 -8.92 4.80
C GLU A 163 37.47 -8.93 3.87
N TYR A 164 37.77 -7.81 3.20
CA TYR A 164 38.94 -7.65 2.33
C TYR A 164 40.17 -7.05 3.02
N GLY A 165 40.05 -6.60 4.28
CA GLY A 165 41.13 -5.98 5.05
C GLY A 165 42.26 -6.93 5.48
N ASP A 166 42.01 -8.24 5.44
CA ASP A 166 42.95 -9.28 5.88
C ASP A 166 43.83 -9.89 4.76
N PHE A 167 43.73 -9.40 3.52
CA PHE A 167 44.75 -9.71 2.50
C PHE A 167 45.98 -8.84 2.73
N VAL A 168 46.75 -9.18 3.77
CA VAL A 168 48.15 -8.77 3.90
C VAL A 168 48.88 -9.46 2.75
N GLY A 169 49.08 -8.72 1.65
CA GLY A 169 49.95 -9.15 0.58
C GLY A 169 51.30 -9.54 1.18
N ASP A 170 51.61 -10.82 1.13
CA ASP A 170 52.95 -11.33 1.39
C ASP A 170 53.83 -10.83 0.24
N ASP A 171 54.33 -9.60 0.38
CA ASP A 171 55.37 -9.02 -0.46
C ASP A 171 56.69 -9.74 -0.17
N ASN A 172 56.76 -11.02 -0.52
CA ASN A 172 57.98 -11.79 -0.58
C ASN A 172 58.24 -12.15 -2.04
N TYR A 173 58.51 -11.12 -2.84
CA TYR A 173 59.23 -11.26 -4.09
C TYR A 173 60.69 -11.58 -3.75
N ASP A 174 60.99 -12.87 -3.60
CA ASP A 174 62.36 -13.37 -3.60
C ASP A 174 62.85 -13.35 -5.05
N ASP A 175 63.51 -12.25 -5.41
CA ASP A 175 64.25 -12.07 -6.64
C ASP A 175 65.51 -12.97 -6.56
N GLU A 176 65.41 -14.26 -6.88
CA GLU A 176 66.59 -15.07 -7.22
C GLU A 176 66.29 -16.29 -8.11
N TYR A 177 66.87 -16.21 -9.31
CA TYR A 177 67.17 -17.23 -10.36
C TYR A 177 66.13 -17.59 -11.43
#